data_AF-A0A6S7K1T9-F1
#
_entry.id   AF-A0A6S7K1T9-F1
#
_cell.length_a   1.000
_cell.length_b   1.000
_cell.length_c   1.000
_cell.angle_alpha   90.00
_cell.angle_beta   90.00
_cell.angle_gamma   90.00
#
_symmetry.space_group_name_H-M   'P 1'
#
loop_
_entity.id
_entity.type
_entity.pdbx_description
1 polymer ?
#
loop_
_entity_poly.entity_id
_entity_poly.type
_entity_poly.pdbx_seq_one_letter_code
_entity_poly.pdbx_strand_id
1 'polypeptide(L)' 'TSVGEIEETFNTFTSRGDIAIILINQVIAEEIRHVLDAYTDAVPAVLEIPSKHHPYDPSKDSILRRAKGLFSAEDFK' A
#
# COMPACT_ATOMS: atom_id res chain seq x y z
N THR A 1 -14.40 3.39 10.45
CA THR A 1 -14.74 2.44 9.38
C THR A 1 -14.33 1.07 9.86
N SER A 2 -15.15 0.04 9.64
CA SER A 2 -14.77 -1.32 9.99
C SER A 2 -13.72 -1.86 9.02
N VAL A 3 -12.89 -2.80 9.46
CA VAL A 3 -11.86 -3.42 8.61
C VAL A 3 -12.50 -4.06 7.37
N GLY A 4 -13.64 -4.75 7.54
CA GLY A 4 -14.35 -5.39 6.42
C GLY A 4 -14.81 -4.42 5.33
N GLU A 5 -15.25 -3.20 5.70
CA GLU A 5 -15.59 -2.17 4.71
C GLU A 5 -14.35 -1.69 3.93
N ILE A 6 -13.19 -1.63 4.58
CA ILE A 6 -11.93 -1.22 3.94
C ILE A 6 -11.50 -2.29 2.92
N GLU A 7 -11.57 -3.56 3.30
CA GLU A 7 -11.25 -4.70 2.43
C GLU A 7 -12.17 -4.77 1.20
N GLU A 8 -13.48 -4.66 1.41
CA GLU A 8 -14.47 -4.67 0.34
C GLU A 8 -14.24 -3.50 -0.63
N THR A 9 -13.96 -2.30 -0.10
CA THR A 9 -13.65 -1.12 -0.91
C THR A 9 -12.38 -1.32 -1.73
N PHE A 10 -11.32 -1.85 -1.09
CA PHE A 10 -10.06 -2.12 -1.77
C PHE A 10 -10.24 -3.12 -2.92
N ASN A 11 -10.92 -4.25 -2.68
CA ASN A 11 -11.20 -5.26 -3.70
C ASN A 11 -12.06 -4.72 -4.85
N THR A 12 -13.01 -3.84 -4.53
CA THR A 12 -13.84 -3.17 -5.54
C THR A 12 -12.99 -2.24 -6.42
N PHE A 13 -12.03 -1.52 -5.85
CA PHE A 13 -11.15 -0.63 -6.60
C PHE A 13 -10.10 -1.36 -7.43
N THR A 14 -9.55 -2.47 -6.92
CA THR A 14 -8.58 -3.28 -7.69
C THR A 14 -9.22 -4.04 -8.85
N SER A 15 -10.50 -4.40 -8.74
CA SER A 15 -11.26 -5.06 -9.82
C SER A 15 -11.70 -4.10 -10.93
N ARG A 16 -11.55 -2.78 -10.73
CA ARG A 16 -12.01 -1.75 -11.65
C ARG A 16 -10.93 -1.40 -12.67
N GLY A 17 -11.20 -1.71 -13.94
CA GLY A 17 -10.28 -1.40 -15.05
C GLY A 17 -10.14 0.08 -15.39
N ASP A 18 -10.90 0.97 -14.75
CA ASP A 18 -10.82 2.42 -14.93
C ASP A 18 -9.97 3.13 -13.86
N ILE A 19 -9.38 2.37 -12.92
CA ILE A 19 -8.53 2.91 -11.87
C ILE A 19 -7.07 2.55 -12.16
N ALA A 20 -6.22 3.57 -12.26
CA ALA A 20 -4.78 3.38 -12.45
C ALA A 20 -3.98 3.45 -11.15
N ILE A 21 -4.44 4.24 -10.17
CA ILE A 21 -3.72 4.52 -8.93
C ILE A 21 -4.70 4.55 -7.75
N ILE A 22 -4.38 3.85 -6.67
CA ILE A 22 -5.06 3.87 -5.38
C ILE A 22 -4.13 4.50 -4.35
N LEU A 23 -4.57 5.59 -3.72
CA LEU A 23 -3.87 6.19 -2.59
C LEU A 23 -4.53 5.75 -1.29
N ILE A 24 -3.73 5.22 -0.35
CA ILE A 24 -4.22 4.73 0.94
C ILE A 24 -3.36 5.30 2.07
N ASN A 25 -3.98 5.73 3.16
CA ASN A 25 -3.21 6.15 4.33
C ASN A 25 -2.48 4.96 4.94
N GLN A 26 -1.22 5.13 5.33
CA GLN A 26 -0.40 4.05 5.89
C GLN A 26 -1.02 3.38 7.13
N VAL A 27 -1.72 4.14 7.97
CA VAL A 27 -2.43 3.59 9.15
C VAL A 27 -3.56 2.63 8.73
N ILE A 28 -4.27 2.99 7.66
CA ILE A 28 -5.38 2.17 7.11
C ILE A 28 -4.83 0.96 6.36
N ALA A 29 -3.71 1.13 5.65
CA ALA A 29 -3.00 0.05 5.00
C ALA A 29 -2.54 -1.04 5.99
N GLU A 30 -2.16 -0.64 7.21
CA GLU A 30 -1.79 -1.58 8.26
C GLU A 30 -2.96 -2.48 8.71
N GLU A 31 -4.19 -1.94 8.75
CA GLU A 31 -5.37 -2.71 9.16
C GLU A 31 -5.69 -3.86 8.18
N ILE A 32 -5.39 -3.67 6.89
CA ILE A 32 -5.65 -4.65 5.82
C ILE A 32 -4.37 -5.19 5.19
N ARG A 33 -3.26 -5.22 5.93
CA ARG A 33 -1.91 -5.56 5.41
C ARG A 33 -1.88 -6.88 4.63
N HIS A 34 -2.62 -7.88 5.10
CA HIS A 34 -2.71 -9.18 4.46
C HIS A 34 -3.35 -9.13 3.06
N VAL A 35 -4.31 -8.23 2.82
CA VAL A 35 -4.94 -8.01 1.50
C VAL A 35 -3.97 -7.29 0.56
N LEU A 36 -3.28 -6.26 1.05
CA LEU A 36 -2.27 -5.51 0.28
C LEU A 36 -1.07 -6.39 -0.12
N ASP A 37 -0.63 -7.26 0.79
CA ASP A 37 0.49 -8.17 0.54
C ASP A 37 0.11 -9.27 -0.47
N ALA A 38 -1.17 -9.67 -0.50
CA ALA A 38 -1.71 -10.63 -1.48
C ALA A 38 -1.96 -10.01 -2.87
N TYR A 39 -2.13 -8.68 -2.96
CA TYR A 39 -2.29 -7.97 -4.22
C TYR A 39 -0.94 -7.84 -4.95
N THR A 40 -0.84 -8.45 -6.14
CA THR A 40 0.39 -8.53 -6.93
C THR A 40 0.28 -7.94 -8.33
N ASP A 41 -0.91 -7.49 -8.73
CA ASP A 41 -1.11 -6.88 -10.04
C ASP A 41 -0.41 -5.52 -10.10
N ALA A 42 0.11 -5.18 -11.28
CA ALA A 42 0.82 -3.91 -11.49
C ALA A 42 -0.12 -2.71 -11.57
N VAL A 43 -1.40 -2.93 -11.92
CA VAL A 43 -2.42 -1.90 -12.13
C VAL A 43 -3.75 -2.35 -11.53
N PRO A 44 -4.41 -1.54 -10.70
CA PRO A 44 -3.98 -0.23 -10.19
C PRO A 44 -2.76 -0.28 -9.25
N ALA A 45 -1.87 0.72 -9.38
CA ALA A 45 -0.76 0.90 -8.46
C ALA A 45 -1.28 1.39 -7.09
N VAL A 46 -0.85 0.74 -6.00
CA VAL A 46 -1.25 1.12 -4.63
C VAL A 46 -0.11 1.88 -3.97
N LEU A 47 -0.37 3.11 -3.49
CA LEU A 47 0.62 3.93 -2.78
C LEU A 47 0.15 4.29 -1.37
N GLU A 48 1.00 3.98 -0.39
CA GLU A 48 0.80 4.34 1.02
C GLU A 48 1.23 5.80 1.26
N ILE A 49 0.33 6.64 1.79
CA ILE A 49 0.59 8.05 2.10
C ILE A 49 0.48 8.33 3.61
N PRO A 50 1.20 9.34 4.15
CA PRO A 50 1.02 9.77 5.54
C PRO A 50 -0.34 10.42 5.77
N SER A 51 -0.73 10.52 7.04
CA SER A 51 -1.88 11.31 7.45
C SER A 51 -1.45 12.59 8.17
N LYS A 52 -2.38 13.53 8.36
CA LYS A 52 -2.12 14.80 9.07
C LYS A 52 -1.57 14.59 10.49
N HIS A 53 -1.92 13.49 11.16
CA HIS A 53 -1.57 13.23 12.55
C HIS A 53 -0.52 12.12 12.73
N HIS A 54 -0.32 11.29 11.70
CA HIS A 54 0.63 10.18 11.72
C HIS A 54 1.61 10.35 10.56
N PRO A 55 2.89 10.69 10.85
CA PRO A 55 3.92 10.81 9.83
C PRO A 55 4.21 9.45 9.19
N TYR A 56 4.78 9.48 7.98
CA TYR A 56 5.12 8.28 7.22
C TYR A 56 6.28 7.53 7.89
N ASP A 57 6.13 6.21 8.00
CA ASP A 57 7.15 5.29 8.52
C ASP A 57 7.63 4.35 7.39
N PRO A 58 8.83 4.58 6.81
CA PRO A 58 9.35 3.76 5.70
C PRO A 58 9.53 2.28 6.06
N SER A 59 9.63 1.94 7.36
CA SER A 59 9.82 0.56 7.79
C SER A 59 8.57 -0.31 7.59
N LYS A 60 7.40 0.33 7.52
CA LYS A 60 6.09 -0.34 7.40
C LYS A 60 5.57 -0.43 5.97
N ASP A 61 6.25 0.20 5.02
CA ASP A 61 5.81 0.24 3.63
C ASP A 61 6.07 -1.10 2.93
N SER A 62 5.02 -1.66 2.32
CA SER A 62 5.04 -2.96 1.64
C SER A 62 5.96 -2.97 0.40
N ILE A 63 6.05 -1.85 -0.31
CA ILE A 63 6.90 -1.68 -1.50
C ILE A 63 8.37 -1.63 -1.08
N LEU A 64 8.71 -0.84 -0.06
CA LEU A 64 10.08 -0.79 0.48
C LEU A 64 10.51 -2.15 1.06
N ARG A 65 9.59 -2.90 1.68
CA ARG A 65 9.86 -4.27 2.15
C ARG A 65 10.13 -5.23 1.00
N ARG A 66 9.36 -5.16 -0.09
CA ARG A 66 9.59 -5.96 -1.31
C ARG A 66 10.88 -5.54 -2.03
N ALA A 67 11.19 -4.25 -2.00
CA ALA A 67 12.35 -3.68 -2.66
C ALA A 67 13.66 -3.76 -1.84
N LYS A 68 13.60 -4.04 -0.53
CA LYS A 68 14.78 -4.32 0.31
C LYS A 68 15.66 -5.46 -0.21
N GLY A 69 15.11 -6.38 -1.00
CA GLY A 69 15.91 -7.41 -1.69
C GLY A 69 16.59 -6.93 -2.97
N LEU A 70 16.19 -5.77 -3.51
CA LEU A 70 16.65 -5.22 -4.78
C LEU A 70 17.57 -4.00 -4.61
N PHE A 71 17.42 -3.23 -3.53
CA PHE A 71 18.24 -2.05 -3.25
C PHE A 71 19.33 -2.38 -2.23
N SER A 72 20.60 -2.40 -2.69
CA SER A 72 21.74 -2.39 -1.79
C SER A 72 21.90 -0.97 -1.24
N ALA A 73 22.44 -0.82 -0.03
CA ALA A 73 22.58 0.46 0.66
C ALA A 73 23.53 1.48 -0.03
N GLU A 74 24.01 1.16 -1.23
CA GLU A 74 24.94 1.97 -2.03
C GLU A 74 24.23 2.86 -3.07
N ASP A 75 22.95 2.63 -3.36
CA ASP A 75 22.20 3.43 -4.37
C ASP A 75 21.73 4.81 -3.87
N PHE A 76 21.93 5.11 -2.58
CA PHE A 76 21.54 6.39 -1.95
C PHE A 76 22.73 7.30 -1.61
N LYS A 77 23.93 7.05 -2.16
CA LYS A 77 25.12 7.89 -1.92
C LYS A 77 25.39 8.90 -3.02
#